data_AF-A0A662UM03-F1
#
_entry.id   AF-A0A662UM03-F1
#
_cell.length_a   1.000
_cell.length_b   1.000
_cell.length_c   1.000
_cell.angle_alpha   90.00
_cell.angle_beta   90.00
_cell.angle_gamma   90.00
#
_symmetry.space_group_name_H-M   'P 1'
#
loop_
_entity.id
_entity.type
_entity.pdbx_description
1 polymer ?
#
loop_
_entity_poly.entity_id
_entity_poly.type
_entity_poly.pdbx_seq_one_letter_code
_entity_poly.pdbx_strand_id
1 'polypeptide(L)' 'MRTIYIRGASFVVEDIVAKLKSLGKEVIDYRDIMHVTCLDQWHAARLLTKLEEVGVIEEIGDKKCRKRNTKRIFRLKV' A
#
# COMPACT_ATOMS: atom_id res chain seq x y z
N MET A 1 0.62 -6.77 17.40
CA MET A 1 -0.08 -7.05 16.12
C MET A 1 -1.14 -5.99 15.87
N ARG A 2 -0.96 -5.15 14.84
CA ARG A 2 -2.00 -4.25 14.33
C ARG A 2 -2.66 -4.92 13.12
N THR A 3 -3.99 -4.97 13.09
CA THR A 3 -4.76 -5.58 12.00
C THR A 3 -5.67 -4.53 11.38
N ILE A 4 -5.66 -4.43 10.05
CA ILE A 4 -6.54 -3.54 9.28
C ILE A 4 -7.72 -4.36 8.77
N TYR A 5 -8.93 -3.89 9.03
CA TYR A 5 -10.15 -4.54 8.55
C TYR A 5 -10.73 -3.77 7.37
N ILE A 6 -10.97 -4.46 6.26
CA ILE A 6 -11.60 -3.89 5.06
C ILE A 6 -12.68 -4.87 4.57
N ARG A 7 -13.95 -4.50 4.72
CA ARG A 7 -15.13 -5.25 4.22
C ARG A 7 -15.05 -6.78 4.45
N GLY A 8 -14.81 -7.19 5.70
CA GLY A 8 -14.79 -8.61 6.07
C GLY A 8 -13.46 -9.33 5.82
N ALA A 9 -12.49 -8.66 5.18
CA ALA A 9 -11.12 -9.13 5.12
C ALA A 9 -10.28 -8.47 6.23
N SER A 10 -9.43 -9.28 6.86
CA SER A 10 -8.51 -8.85 7.92
C SER A 10 -7.09 -8.94 7.39
N PHE A 11 -6.34 -7.85 7.49
CA PHE A 11 -4.97 -7.79 7.01
C PHE A 11 -4.04 -7.48 8.17
N VAL A 12 -3.11 -8.39 8.45
CA VAL A 12 -2.07 -8.16 9.45
C VAL A 12 -1.05 -7.18 8.85
N VAL A 13 -0.84 -6.06 9.54
CA VAL A 13 0.03 -4.98 9.05
C VAL A 13 1.46 -5.47 8.90
N GLU A 14 1.96 -6.25 9.87
CA GLU A 14 3.32 -6.81 9.86
C GLU A 14 3.56 -7.72 8.65
N ASP A 15 2.58 -8.57 8.29
CA ASP A 15 2.67 -9.44 7.11
C ASP A 15 2.72 -8.64 5.80
N ILE A 16 1.89 -7.60 5.69
CA ILE A 16 1.90 -6.73 4.51
C ILE A 16 3.26 -6.04 4.39
N VAL A 17 3.77 -5.48 5.49
CA VAL A 17 5.08 -4.81 5.52
C VAL A 17 6.20 -5.77 5.16
N ALA A 18 6.20 -6.99 5.69
CA ALA A 18 7.20 -8.01 5.37
C ALA A 18 7.18 -8.36 3.87
N LYS A 19 5.99 -8.57 3.29
CA LYS A 19 5.85 -8.83 1.85
C LYS A 19 6.28 -7.63 1.01
N LEU A 20 5.94 -6.40 1.41
CA LEU A 20 6.40 -5.20 0.72
C LEU A 20 7.92 -5.03 0.79
N LYS A 21 8.55 -5.31 1.95
CA LYS A 21 10.01 -5.32 2.10
C LYS A 21 10.67 -6.38 1.22
N SER A 22 10.02 -7.54 1.04
CA SER A 22 10.53 -8.62 0.17
C SER A 22 10.60 -8.23 -1.32
N LEU A 23 9.86 -7.20 -1.75
CA LEU A 23 9.98 -6.66 -3.11
C LEU A 23 11.28 -5.88 -3.33
N GLY A 24 12.01 -5.54 -2.26
CA GLY A 24 13.24 -4.75 -2.35
C GLY A 24 13.03 -3.31 -2.84
N LYS A 25 11.79 -2.80 -2.78
CA LYS A 25 11.43 -1.46 -3.25
C LYS A 25 11.28 -0.52 -2.07
N GLU A 26 11.98 0.62 -2.13
CA GLU A 26 11.80 1.73 -1.17
C GLU A 26 10.53 2.55 -1.44
N VAL A 27 10.06 2.52 -2.70
CA VAL A 27 8.88 3.25 -3.16
C VAL A 27 7.85 2.24 -3.67
N ILE A 28 6.64 2.37 -3.16
CA ILE A 28 5.55 1.43 -3.33
C ILE A 28 4.36 2.17 -3.93
N ASP A 29 3.68 1.53 -4.88
CA ASP A 29 2.41 2.01 -5.41
C ASP A 29 1.26 1.05 -5.09
N TYR A 30 0.03 1.45 -5.45
CA TYR A 30 -1.14 0.61 -5.23
C TYR A 30 -1.09 -0.74 -5.95
N ARG A 31 -0.31 -0.89 -7.04
CA ARG A 31 -0.18 -2.16 -7.76
C ARG A 31 0.70 -3.13 -7.00
N ASP A 32 1.73 -2.64 -6.32
CA ASP A 32 2.55 -3.47 -5.43
C ASP A 32 1.67 -4.06 -4.32
N ILE A 33 0.75 -3.26 -3.76
CA ILE A 33 -0.24 -3.74 -2.79
C ILE A 33 -1.18 -4.77 -3.41
N MET A 34 -1.74 -4.48 -4.59
CA MET A 34 -2.59 -5.44 -5.30
C MET A 34 -1.85 -6.76 -5.57
N HIS A 35 -0.55 -6.70 -5.88
CA HIS A 35 0.27 -7.89 -6.11
C HIS A 35 0.50 -8.71 -4.83
N VAL A 36 0.72 -8.03 -3.71
CA VAL A 36 1.01 -8.64 -2.40
C VAL A 36 -0.23 -9.20 -1.71
N THR A 37 -1.38 -8.57 -1.94
CA THR A 37 -2.64 -8.87 -1.22
C THR A 37 -3.73 -9.47 -2.10
N CYS A 38 -3.50 -9.55 -3.41
CA CYS A 38 -4.48 -9.99 -4.43
C CYS A 38 -5.81 -9.21 -4.38
N LEU A 39 -5.77 -7.98 -3.89
CA LEU A 39 -6.95 -7.12 -3.75
C LEU A 39 -7.25 -6.35 -5.03
N ASP A 40 -8.53 -6.04 -5.24
CA ASP A 40 -8.93 -5.08 -6.27
C ASP A 40 -8.38 -3.68 -5.98
N GLN A 41 -8.34 -2.83 -7.01
CA GLN A 41 -7.81 -1.47 -6.91
C GLN A 41 -8.44 -0.66 -5.77
N TRP A 42 -9.75 -0.77 -5.56
CA TRP A 42 -10.45 -0.04 -4.50
C TRP A 42 -10.02 -0.49 -3.10
N HIS A 43 -9.90 -1.81 -2.90
CA HIS A 43 -9.47 -2.40 -1.64
C HIS A 43 -7.99 -2.09 -1.36
N ALA A 44 -7.14 -2.17 -2.38
CA ALA A 44 -5.72 -1.80 -2.30
C ALA A 44 -5.53 -0.31 -1.98
N ALA A 45 -6.31 0.59 -2.60
CA ALA A 45 -6.27 2.01 -2.29
C ALA A 45 -6.70 2.29 -0.85
N ARG A 46 -7.77 1.65 -0.37
CA ARG A 46 -8.18 1.74 1.05
C ARG A 46 -7.13 1.21 2.00
N LEU A 47 -6.48 0.11 1.66
CA LEU A 47 -5.43 -0.49 2.47
C LEU A 47 -4.22 0.44 2.57
N LEU A 48 -3.82 1.09 1.47
CA LEU A 48 -2.79 2.12 1.49
C LEU A 48 -3.13 3.27 2.43
N THR A 49 -4.34 3.84 2.32
CA THR A 49 -4.76 4.91 3.22
C THR A 49 -4.74 4.47 4.69
N LYS A 50 -5.15 3.24 4.98
CA LYS A 50 -5.08 2.70 6.36
C LYS A 50 -3.65 2.48 6.84
N LEU A 51 -2.74 2.05 5.97
CA LEU A 51 -1.32 1.91 6.30
C LEU A 51 -0.67 3.27 6.54
N GLU A 52 -1.09 4.30 5.81
CA GLU A 52 -0.67 5.69 6.00
C GLU A 52 -1.18 6.25 7.34
N GLU A 53 -2.47 6.06 7.66
CA GLU A 53 -3.04 6.44 8.96
C GLU A 53 -2.31 5.78 10.14
N VAL A 54 -1.83 4.54 9.96
CA VAL A 54 -1.07 3.79 10.97
C VAL A 54 0.40 4.24 11.05
N GLY A 55 0.86 5.06 10.09
CA GLY A 55 2.23 5.58 10.02
C GLY A 55 3.25 4.61 9.43
N VAL A 56 2.80 3.56 8.73
CA VAL A 56 3.65 2.53 8.11
C VAL A 56 4.28 3.04 6.82
N ILE A 57 3.51 3.85 6.09
CA ILE A 57 3.91 4.43 4.82
C ILE A 57 3.63 5.93 4.85
N GLU A 58 4.37 6.68 4.05
CA GLU A 58 4.22 8.12 3.91
C GLU A 58 4.09 8.46 2.42
N GLU A 59 3.09 9.25 2.07
CA GLU A 59 2.95 9.75 0.71
C GLU A 59 4.09 10.72 0.40
N ILE A 60 4.90 10.36 -0.59
CA ILE A 60 6.03 11.20 -1.05
C ILE A 60 5.72 11.95 -2.35
N GLY A 61 4.53 11.74 -2.89
CA GLY A 61 3.98 12.55 -3.96
C GLY A 61 3.29 11.73 -5.05
N ASP A 62 3.22 12.37 -6.21
CA ASP A 62 2.40 11.95 -7.33
C ASP A 62 3.26 11.71 -8.58
N LYS A 63 3.35 10.46 -9.02
CA LYS A 63 3.99 10.10 -10.27
C LYS A 63 3.02 10.32 -11.43
N LYS A 64 3.20 11.42 -12.15
CA LYS A 64 2.46 11.71 -13.38
C LYS A 64 2.82 10.68 -14.46
N CYS A 65 1.89 9.77 -14.78
CA CYS A 65 2.11 8.76 -15.82
C CYS A 65 1.60 9.25 -17.18
N ARG A 66 2.30 8.89 -18.26
CA ARG A 66 2.06 9.28 -19.68
C ARG A 66 0.60 9.13 -20.18
N LYS A 67 -0.25 8.38 -19.48
CA LYS A 67 -1.69 8.22 -19.78
C LYS A 67 -2.55 8.83 -18.67
N ARG A 68 -2.56 10.17 -18.51
CA ARG A 68 -3.48 11.00 -17.67
C ARG A 68 -3.88 10.53 -16.24
N ASN A 69 -3.28 9.47 -15.70
CA ASN A 69 -3.51 9.01 -14.34
C ASN A 69 -2.29 9.38 -13.50
N THR A 70 -2.53 10.29 -12.57
CA THR A 70 -1.62 10.57 -11.47
C THR A 70 -1.57 9.33 -10.59
N LYS A 71 -0.38 8.76 -10.39
CA LYS A 71 -0.20 7.63 -9.48
C LYS A 71 0.39 8.13 -8.18
N ARG A 72 -0.34 7.99 -7.08
CA ARG A 72 0.19 8.23 -5.74
C ARG A 72 1.28 7.20 -5.45
N ILE A 73 2.41 7.67 -4.94
CA ILE A 73 3.54 6.84 -4.54
C ILE A 73 3.83 7.04 -3.06
N PHE A 74 4.11 5.93 -2.40
CA PHE A 74 4.29 5.88 -0.96
C PHE A 74 5.70 5.38 -0.65
N ARG A 75 6.38 6.01 0.30
CA ARG A 75 7.62 5.51 0.88
C ARG A 75 7.29 4.67 2.10
N LEU A 76 7.92 3.51 2.20
CA LEU A 76 7.79 2.67 3.38
C LEU A 76 8.67 3.25 4.52
N LYS A 77 8.08 3.51 5.70
CA LYS A 77 8.74 4.18 6.85
C LYS A 77 9.21 3.20 7.95
N VAL A 78 9.02 1.90 7.73
CA VAL A 78 9.17 0.82 8.71
C VAL A 78 10.55 0.17 8.67
#